data_AF-A0A410WTI0-F1
#
_entry.id   AF-A0A410WTI0-F1
#
_cell.length_a   1.000
_cell.length_b   1.000
_cell.length_c   1.000
_cell.angle_alpha   90.00
_cell.angle_beta   90.00
_cell.angle_gamma   90.00
#
_symmetry.space_group_name_H-M   'P 1'
#
loop_
_entity.id
_entity.type
_entity.pdbx_description
1 polymer ?
#
loop_
_entity_poly.entity_id
_entity_poly.type
_entity_poly.pdbx_seq_one_letter_code
_entity_poly.pdbx_strand_id
1 'polypeptide(L)'
;MRKSLRKKMAGVLTLALAAAPLLPVLPTQSVQAAAMPKLLITELVPDTTNFASYDAFEYIEVYNNSAVQVDLQGYRFKAGSWNAQIAQSYKLGPWETGVVWTRRAEIAPLGKEAFNSYYSLSYASKYVPDSKLHIIENVGGLTNSGTQTVTILDPAGAEAVKASYTADDVAEGKTITYRYPAAGGTAMQKIAGLQAPTPGRLLAGQAPARPKQDNQAPQAPAGVTAVASGGSAKLAWSANPEADVFQYNVYQNGVLLYTVPASQREFTAYSLIGNKPYTFQISAVDLSENESAKTSVTVTPSHQLITQEERAVNPKDSKYQSLWNISSDGPVVPGLKQDLVPQGMAYYGANNWLLTVAYLEDGRPATLTVTDASTNQYVKSVVLYNSDGTPYTGHAGGVAVSRDHVWIASEGALHQLRLSDVTGAQNNGEVSFIGSVPVPVDAAFNTFADGVLWVGEFYEAKSYPTDPSHKLVGRDGVQHYAWTAGYRLDPVTDTIRSDKWNGSAGTAAVPDYLLSITEKIQGIAFMQNSVVLSQSYGRGNDSTLYRYNNPLQEPAHATGTVGGTSVPVWFLDGQSAKATNSKLTAVPMTEGIVPVGDDLFVLFESGANKYRYTTTYIMDRILKINWNQWDQM
;
A
#
# COMPACT_ATOMS: atom_id res chain seq x y z
N MET A 1 15.15 36.40 -29.28
CA MET A 1 15.90 37.30 -30.19
C MET A 1 16.80 36.48 -31.08
N ARG A 2 16.60 36.59 -32.42
CA ARG A 2 17.54 36.47 -33.56
C ARG A 2 18.48 35.23 -33.64
N LYS A 3 18.66 34.55 -34.77
CA LYS A 3 18.21 34.72 -36.16
C LYS A 3 18.62 33.47 -36.95
N SER A 4 17.73 32.98 -37.81
CA SER A 4 18.05 32.13 -38.96
C SER A 4 18.81 32.91 -40.03
N LEU A 5 19.65 32.24 -40.85
CA LEU A 5 19.90 32.69 -42.23
C LEU A 5 20.23 31.52 -43.16
N ARG A 6 19.34 31.34 -44.14
CA ARG A 6 19.54 30.59 -45.38
C ARG A 6 20.51 31.35 -46.30
N LYS A 7 21.32 30.63 -47.07
CA LYS A 7 21.79 31.08 -48.39
C LYS A 7 21.77 29.91 -49.38
N LYS A 8 21.10 30.16 -50.52
CA LYS A 8 21.12 29.36 -51.75
C LYS A 8 22.39 29.67 -52.54
N MET A 9 22.96 28.69 -53.24
CA MET A 9 23.61 28.89 -54.53
C MET A 9 23.38 27.67 -55.42
N ALA A 10 22.95 27.96 -56.65
CA ALA A 10 22.76 27.03 -57.76
C ALA A 10 24.09 26.82 -58.49
N GLY A 11 24.26 25.68 -59.15
CA GLY A 11 25.44 25.43 -59.98
C GLY A 11 25.40 24.11 -60.75
N VAL A 12 24.85 24.19 -61.97
CA VAL A 12 25.21 23.47 -63.21
C VAL A 12 25.06 21.94 -63.27
N LEU A 13 24.18 21.54 -64.18
CA LEU A 13 23.88 20.20 -64.67
C LEU A 13 24.82 19.85 -65.84
N THR A 14 25.55 18.74 -65.77
CA THR A 14 26.24 18.14 -66.92
C THR A 14 25.74 16.72 -67.12
N LEU A 15 25.09 16.49 -68.27
CA LEU A 15 24.53 15.22 -68.71
C LEU A 15 25.66 14.31 -69.23
N ALA A 16 25.81 13.13 -68.66
CA ALA A 16 26.59 12.04 -69.26
C ALA A 16 25.71 10.78 -69.31
N LEU A 17 25.31 10.37 -70.53
CA LEU A 17 24.66 9.09 -70.77
C LEU A 17 25.70 7.97 -70.63
N ALA A 18 25.50 7.07 -69.67
CA ALA A 18 26.17 5.78 -69.62
C ALA A 18 25.12 4.67 -69.55
N ALA A 19 25.20 3.74 -70.50
CA ALA A 19 24.30 2.59 -70.63
C ALA A 19 24.51 1.59 -69.47
N ALA A 20 23.41 1.12 -68.87
CA ALA A 20 23.42 0.13 -67.79
C ALA A 20 23.43 -1.31 -68.34
N PRO A 21 24.23 -2.24 -67.76
CA PRO A 21 24.04 -3.66 -67.99
C PRO A 21 22.94 -4.21 -67.08
N LEU A 22 22.10 -5.08 -67.62
CA LEU A 22 21.08 -5.85 -66.89
C LEU A 22 21.75 -6.87 -65.95
N LEU A 23 21.51 -6.74 -64.64
CA LEU A 23 21.82 -7.78 -63.65
C LEU A 23 20.66 -8.79 -63.57
N PRO A 24 20.93 -10.10 -63.42
CA PRO A 24 19.89 -11.10 -63.28
C PRO A 24 19.19 -10.96 -61.92
N VAL A 25 17.85 -10.97 -61.95
CA VAL A 25 17.02 -11.03 -60.75
C VAL A 25 17.13 -12.44 -60.15
N LEU A 26 17.73 -12.54 -58.97
CA LEU A 26 17.63 -13.74 -58.14
C LEU A 26 16.19 -13.87 -57.59
N PRO A 27 15.62 -15.08 -57.54
CA PRO A 27 14.28 -15.27 -56.98
C PRO A 27 14.30 -14.89 -55.49
N THR A 28 13.40 -13.99 -55.11
CA THR A 28 13.10 -13.67 -53.72
C THR A 28 12.56 -14.94 -53.04
N GLN A 29 13.37 -15.54 -52.15
CA GLN A 29 12.84 -16.50 -51.19
C GLN A 29 11.76 -15.77 -50.37
N SER A 30 10.52 -16.25 -50.46
CA SER A 30 9.45 -15.83 -49.57
C SER A 30 9.83 -16.26 -48.16
N VAL A 31 10.26 -15.30 -47.33
CA VAL A 31 10.37 -15.51 -45.89
C VAL A 31 8.95 -15.74 -45.39
N GLN A 32 8.63 -16.99 -45.06
CA GLN A 32 7.39 -17.33 -44.38
C GLN A 32 7.42 -16.60 -43.03
N ALA A 33 6.53 -15.62 -42.85
CA ALA A 33 6.40 -14.91 -41.59
C ALA A 33 6.21 -15.95 -40.48
N ALA A 34 7.10 -15.95 -39.48
CA ALA A 34 7.01 -16.86 -38.36
C ALA A 34 5.64 -16.68 -37.70
N ALA A 35 4.87 -17.77 -37.58
CA ALA A 35 3.53 -17.73 -37.01
C ALA A 35 3.57 -17.21 -35.57
N MET A 36 2.56 -16.43 -35.19
CA MET A 36 2.39 -15.90 -33.84
C MET A 36 2.44 -17.03 -32.79
N PRO A 37 3.13 -16.84 -31.65
CA PRO A 37 3.15 -17.83 -30.59
C PRO A 37 1.74 -18.16 -30.08
N LYS A 38 1.54 -19.44 -29.73
CA LYS A 38 0.32 -19.88 -29.03
C LYS A 38 0.25 -19.36 -27.60
N LEU A 39 1.39 -19.16 -26.97
CA LEU A 39 1.51 -18.61 -25.61
C LEU A 39 2.21 -17.26 -25.67
N LEU A 40 1.75 -16.31 -24.87
CA LEU A 40 2.37 -15.01 -24.69
C LEU A 40 2.75 -14.83 -23.21
N ILE A 41 3.84 -14.10 -22.94
CA ILE A 41 4.16 -13.61 -21.59
C ILE A 41 3.70 -12.16 -21.53
N THR A 42 2.61 -11.88 -20.84
CA THR A 42 1.97 -10.55 -20.81
C THR A 42 2.51 -9.69 -19.67
N GLU A 43 3.00 -10.32 -18.62
CA GLU A 43 3.42 -9.63 -17.41
C GLU A 43 4.52 -10.38 -16.64
N LEU A 44 5.49 -9.64 -16.07
CA LEU A 44 6.53 -10.16 -15.18
C LEU A 44 6.69 -9.25 -13.95
N VAL A 45 6.71 -9.83 -12.75
CA VAL A 45 6.96 -9.10 -11.49
C VAL A 45 8.17 -9.69 -10.77
N PRO A 46 9.38 -9.10 -10.92
CA PRO A 46 10.60 -9.61 -10.30
C PRO A 46 10.84 -9.17 -8.86
N ASP A 47 10.49 -7.93 -8.53
CA ASP A 47 10.81 -7.34 -7.23
C ASP A 47 9.54 -7.19 -6.41
N THR A 48 9.48 -7.86 -5.27
CA THR A 48 8.31 -7.87 -4.38
C THR A 48 8.76 -7.76 -2.94
N THR A 49 7.82 -7.44 -2.05
CA THR A 49 8.13 -7.49 -0.64
C THR A 49 8.74 -8.84 -0.24
N ASN A 50 9.79 -8.77 0.57
CA ASN A 50 10.50 -9.95 1.02
C ASN A 50 9.80 -10.72 2.15
N PHE A 51 9.86 -12.04 2.08
CA PHE A 51 9.67 -12.97 3.19
C PHE A 51 10.94 -13.83 3.34
N ALA A 52 11.44 -13.98 4.56
CA ALA A 52 12.72 -14.66 4.81
C ALA A 52 13.88 -14.14 3.93
N SER A 53 13.92 -12.82 3.66
CA SER A 53 14.89 -12.13 2.81
C SER A 53 14.82 -12.42 1.31
N TYR A 54 13.75 -13.05 0.82
CA TYR A 54 13.51 -13.33 -0.60
C TYR A 54 12.20 -12.72 -1.08
N ASP A 55 12.16 -12.27 -2.33
CA ASP A 55 10.96 -11.79 -3.01
C ASP A 55 9.82 -12.81 -2.91
N ALA A 56 8.77 -12.48 -2.16
CA ALA A 56 7.78 -13.45 -1.73
C ALA A 56 6.71 -13.75 -2.81
N PHE A 57 6.47 -12.82 -3.73
CA PHE A 57 5.26 -12.81 -4.56
C PHE A 57 5.53 -12.70 -6.07
N GLU A 58 6.75 -13.00 -6.51
CA GLU A 58 7.16 -12.93 -7.92
C GLU A 58 6.27 -13.78 -8.83
N TYR A 59 5.85 -13.26 -9.98
CA TYR A 59 5.09 -14.07 -10.92
C TYR A 59 5.37 -13.80 -12.39
N ILE A 60 4.97 -14.78 -13.19
CA ILE A 60 4.94 -14.76 -14.65
C ILE A 60 3.49 -14.92 -15.08
N GLU A 61 2.94 -13.95 -15.81
CA GLU A 61 1.62 -14.09 -16.43
C GLU A 61 1.76 -14.66 -17.83
N VAL A 62 0.97 -15.70 -18.11
CA VAL A 62 0.92 -16.40 -19.39
C VAL A 62 -0.47 -16.26 -19.97
N TYR A 63 -0.56 -15.94 -21.25
CA TYR A 63 -1.81 -15.84 -21.99
C TYR A 63 -1.87 -16.88 -23.11
N ASN A 64 -2.97 -17.63 -23.19
CA ASN A 64 -3.24 -18.53 -24.30
C ASN A 64 -3.81 -17.77 -25.49
N ASN A 65 -2.98 -17.47 -26.48
CA ASN A 65 -3.36 -16.76 -27.70
C ASN A 65 -4.07 -17.63 -28.75
N SER A 66 -4.47 -18.86 -28.41
CA SER A 66 -5.14 -19.77 -29.35
C SER A 66 -6.64 -19.91 -29.08
N ALA A 67 -7.37 -20.37 -30.09
CA ALA A 67 -8.80 -20.66 -30.03
C ALA A 67 -9.13 -22.01 -29.34
N VAL A 68 -8.12 -22.70 -28.82
CA VAL A 68 -8.26 -24.02 -28.17
C VAL A 68 -7.64 -23.98 -26.79
N GLN A 69 -8.09 -24.86 -25.90
CA GLN A 69 -7.45 -25.02 -24.60
C GLN A 69 -6.00 -25.49 -24.77
N VAL A 70 -5.10 -24.92 -23.98
CA VAL A 70 -3.71 -25.34 -23.85
C VAL A 70 -3.50 -25.87 -22.43
N ASP A 71 -3.01 -27.09 -22.32
CA ASP A 71 -2.50 -27.63 -21.05
C ASP A 71 -1.00 -27.36 -20.99
N LEU A 72 -0.55 -26.67 -19.94
CA LEU A 72 0.85 -26.34 -19.72
C LEU A 72 1.63 -27.50 -19.09
N GLN A 73 1.02 -28.67 -18.86
CA GLN A 73 1.75 -29.87 -18.46
C GLN A 73 2.89 -30.17 -19.44
N GLY A 74 4.10 -30.37 -18.92
CA GLY A 74 5.29 -30.64 -19.72
C GLY A 74 6.01 -29.39 -20.23
N TYR A 75 5.38 -28.22 -20.23
CA TYR A 75 6.06 -26.97 -20.53
C TYR A 75 7.09 -26.65 -19.45
N ARG A 76 8.17 -25.96 -19.84
CA ARG A 76 9.23 -25.55 -18.93
C ARG A 76 9.37 -24.05 -18.89
N PHE A 77 9.50 -23.50 -17.69
CA PHE A 77 9.79 -22.10 -17.44
C PHE A 77 11.26 -21.98 -17.07
N LYS A 78 11.96 -21.05 -17.70
CA LYS A 78 13.38 -20.81 -17.50
C LYS A 78 13.61 -19.32 -17.23
N ALA A 79 14.28 -19.01 -16.12
CA ALA A 79 14.76 -17.68 -15.79
C ALA A 79 16.04 -17.78 -14.96
N GLY A 80 16.99 -16.87 -15.18
CA GLY A 80 18.29 -16.92 -14.52
C GLY A 80 18.96 -18.29 -14.64
N SER A 81 19.27 -18.90 -13.49
CA SER A 81 19.92 -20.22 -13.39
C SER A 81 18.95 -21.40 -13.35
N TRP A 82 17.64 -21.19 -13.19
CA TRP A 82 16.68 -22.28 -13.04
C TRP A 82 15.89 -22.55 -14.32
N ASN A 83 15.46 -23.80 -14.46
CA ASN A 83 14.67 -24.29 -15.57
C ASN A 83 13.76 -25.42 -15.04
N ALA A 84 12.48 -25.12 -14.81
CA ALA A 84 11.55 -25.98 -14.12
C ALA A 84 10.37 -26.36 -15.02
N GLN A 85 9.89 -27.59 -14.89
CA GLN A 85 8.77 -28.11 -15.67
C GLN A 85 7.47 -28.06 -14.85
N ILE A 86 6.36 -27.70 -15.49
CA ILE A 86 5.03 -27.91 -14.93
C ILE A 86 4.70 -29.40 -15.03
N ALA A 87 4.73 -30.10 -13.90
CA ALA A 87 4.53 -31.55 -13.85
C ALA A 87 3.04 -31.97 -13.90
N GLN A 88 2.17 -31.11 -13.36
CA GLN A 88 0.73 -31.36 -13.24
C GLN A 88 -0.04 -30.64 -14.34
N SER A 89 -1.28 -31.07 -14.59
CA SER A 89 -2.16 -30.39 -15.55
C SER A 89 -2.43 -28.95 -15.10
N TYR A 90 -2.23 -28.00 -16.00
CA TYR A 90 -2.55 -26.59 -15.79
C TYR A 90 -3.13 -26.00 -17.06
N LYS A 91 -4.46 -25.90 -17.09
CA LYS A 91 -5.22 -25.65 -18.32
C LYS A 91 -5.64 -24.20 -18.45
N LEU A 92 -5.22 -23.59 -19.54
CA LEU A 92 -5.71 -22.29 -19.99
C LEU A 92 -6.67 -22.52 -21.16
N GLY A 93 -7.93 -22.14 -20.99
CA GLY A 93 -8.90 -22.11 -22.07
C GLY A 93 -8.51 -21.09 -23.15
N PRO A 94 -9.24 -21.07 -24.27
CA PRO A 94 -8.99 -20.14 -25.35
C PRO A 94 -8.97 -18.69 -24.87
N TRP A 95 -7.91 -17.94 -25.19
CA TRP A 95 -7.79 -16.52 -24.83
C TRP A 95 -7.89 -16.22 -23.33
N GLU A 96 -7.53 -17.19 -22.48
CA GLU A 96 -7.45 -17.00 -21.05
C GLU A 96 -6.01 -16.71 -20.58
N THR A 97 -5.92 -15.92 -19.52
CA THR A 97 -4.71 -15.69 -18.74
C THR A 97 -4.53 -16.77 -17.67
N GLY A 98 -3.29 -16.96 -17.24
CA GLY A 98 -2.90 -17.75 -16.09
C GLY A 98 -1.65 -17.18 -15.44
N VAL A 99 -1.55 -17.32 -14.13
CA VAL A 99 -0.43 -16.83 -13.33
C VAL A 99 0.42 -18.00 -12.87
N VAL A 100 1.74 -17.84 -12.96
CA VAL A 100 2.74 -18.77 -12.43
C VAL A 100 3.53 -18.04 -11.35
N TRP A 101 3.27 -18.36 -10.09
CA TRP A 101 4.00 -17.85 -8.93
C TRP A 101 5.25 -18.70 -8.69
N THR A 102 6.41 -18.07 -8.67
CA THR A 102 7.68 -18.74 -8.35
C THR A 102 7.95 -18.66 -6.86
N ARG A 103 8.26 -19.81 -6.23
CA ARG A 103 8.58 -19.88 -4.80
C ARG A 103 9.88 -20.62 -4.53
N ARG A 104 10.60 -20.11 -3.53
CA ARG A 104 11.69 -20.82 -2.85
C ARG A 104 11.15 -21.66 -1.69
N ALA A 105 11.96 -22.59 -1.19
CA ALA A 105 11.60 -23.43 -0.04
C ALA A 105 11.28 -22.58 1.20
N GLU A 106 12.02 -21.49 1.39
CA GLU A 106 11.86 -20.53 2.49
C GLU A 106 10.52 -19.79 2.45
N ILE A 107 9.90 -19.66 1.27
CA ILE A 107 8.62 -18.97 1.06
C ILE A 107 7.43 -19.94 1.19
N ALA A 108 7.67 -21.25 1.28
CA ALA A 108 6.62 -22.28 1.38
C ALA A 108 5.52 -22.03 2.45
N PRO A 109 5.79 -21.36 3.59
CA PRO A 109 4.74 -20.99 4.55
C PRO A 109 3.65 -20.05 3.99
N LEU A 110 3.93 -19.28 2.96
CA LEU A 110 2.97 -18.34 2.38
C LEU A 110 2.04 -19.05 1.40
N GLY A 111 0.74 -19.03 1.65
CA GLY A 111 -0.28 -19.59 0.76
C GLY A 111 -0.75 -18.63 -0.34
N LYS A 112 -1.65 -19.11 -1.22
CA LYS A 112 -2.27 -18.31 -2.29
C LYS A 112 -3.09 -17.13 -1.77
N GLU A 113 -3.61 -17.22 -0.56
CA GLU A 113 -4.26 -16.09 0.11
C GLU A 113 -3.28 -14.93 0.33
N ALA A 114 -2.04 -15.21 0.75
CA ALA A 114 -1.00 -14.19 0.91
C ALA A 114 -0.66 -13.53 -0.43
N PHE A 115 -0.53 -14.33 -1.50
CA PHE A 115 -0.33 -13.83 -2.85
C PHE A 115 -1.44 -12.87 -3.29
N ASN A 116 -2.70 -13.31 -3.13
CA ASN A 116 -3.85 -12.50 -3.51
C ASN A 116 -3.99 -11.24 -2.65
N SER A 117 -3.73 -11.33 -1.34
CA SER A 117 -3.72 -10.18 -0.44
C SER A 117 -2.63 -9.17 -0.78
N TYR A 118 -1.46 -9.60 -1.24
CA TYR A 118 -0.39 -8.70 -1.66
C TYR A 118 -0.80 -7.84 -2.87
N TYR A 119 -1.46 -8.44 -3.87
CA TYR A 119 -1.83 -7.73 -5.10
C TYR A 119 -3.21 -7.05 -5.07
N SER A 120 -4.10 -7.45 -4.16
CA SER A 120 -5.49 -6.98 -4.16
C SER A 120 -6.04 -6.67 -2.78
N LEU A 121 -5.23 -6.73 -1.71
CA LEU A 121 -5.66 -6.49 -0.33
C LEU A 121 -6.95 -7.28 -0.02
N SER A 122 -7.97 -6.67 0.62
CA SER A 122 -9.27 -7.31 0.85
C SER A 122 -10.21 -7.38 -0.37
N TYR A 123 -9.79 -6.94 -1.56
CA TYR A 123 -10.59 -6.93 -2.79
C TYR A 123 -10.72 -8.33 -3.41
N ALA A 124 -11.45 -9.22 -2.74
CA ALA A 124 -11.56 -10.63 -3.07
C ALA A 124 -12.04 -10.90 -4.51
N SER A 125 -12.88 -10.05 -5.10
CA SER A 125 -13.35 -10.22 -6.49
C SER A 125 -12.26 -9.99 -7.56
N LYS A 126 -11.07 -9.52 -7.17
CA LYS A 126 -9.91 -9.39 -8.06
C LYS A 126 -8.87 -10.50 -7.86
N TYR A 127 -9.09 -11.41 -6.91
CA TYR A 127 -8.18 -12.50 -6.63
C TYR A 127 -8.04 -13.43 -7.83
N VAL A 128 -6.82 -13.89 -8.08
CA VAL A 128 -6.57 -14.92 -9.08
C VAL A 128 -7.19 -16.22 -8.58
N PRO A 129 -8.12 -16.84 -9.34
CA PRO A 129 -8.73 -18.11 -8.94
C PRO A 129 -7.69 -19.22 -8.83
N ASP A 130 -7.93 -20.20 -7.96
CA ASP A 130 -7.02 -21.33 -7.75
C ASP A 130 -6.68 -22.09 -9.03
N SER A 131 -7.64 -22.22 -9.94
CA SER A 131 -7.49 -22.85 -11.25
C SER A 131 -6.61 -22.06 -12.23
N LYS A 132 -6.30 -20.80 -11.91
CA LYS A 132 -5.52 -19.84 -12.72
C LYS A 132 -4.23 -19.38 -12.02
N LEU A 133 -3.90 -19.98 -10.88
CA LEU A 133 -2.67 -19.71 -10.13
C LEU A 133 -1.91 -21.01 -9.89
N HIS A 134 -0.85 -21.21 -10.67
CA HIS A 134 0.07 -22.33 -10.54
C HIS A 134 1.32 -21.89 -9.76
N ILE A 135 1.87 -22.78 -8.94
CA ILE A 135 3.07 -22.50 -8.15
C ILE A 135 4.21 -23.40 -8.64
N ILE A 136 5.33 -22.79 -9.02
CA ILE A 136 6.58 -23.52 -9.24
C ILE A 136 7.42 -23.38 -7.98
N GLU A 137 7.68 -24.52 -7.33
CA GLU A 137 8.40 -24.60 -6.07
C GLU A 137 9.90 -24.76 -6.27
N ASN A 138 10.66 -24.40 -5.24
CA ASN A 138 12.11 -24.61 -5.14
C ASN A 138 12.90 -24.03 -6.32
N VAL A 139 12.45 -22.90 -6.85
CA VAL A 139 13.15 -22.16 -7.91
C VAL A 139 13.68 -20.83 -7.39
N GLY A 140 14.69 -20.30 -8.09
CA GLY A 140 15.41 -19.11 -7.64
C GLY A 140 14.62 -17.80 -7.70
N GLY A 141 13.45 -17.79 -8.34
CA GLY A 141 12.69 -16.58 -8.62
C GLY A 141 13.15 -15.88 -9.90
N LEU A 142 12.63 -14.68 -10.14
CA LEU A 142 13.15 -13.76 -11.13
C LEU A 142 14.34 -13.00 -10.53
N THR A 143 14.87 -12.00 -11.24
CA THR A 143 16.07 -11.28 -10.80
C THR A 143 15.91 -9.78 -11.00
N ASN A 144 16.26 -8.99 -9.99
CA ASN A 144 15.94 -7.55 -9.92
C ASN A 144 17.02 -6.66 -10.57
N SER A 145 18.06 -7.27 -11.13
CA SER A 145 19.25 -6.58 -11.65
C SER A 145 19.72 -7.11 -12.99
N GLY A 146 20.56 -6.33 -13.68
CA GLY A 146 21.12 -6.69 -14.98
C GLY A 146 20.06 -6.79 -16.07
N THR A 147 20.41 -7.49 -17.15
CA THR A 147 19.47 -7.81 -18.24
C THR A 147 19.03 -9.25 -18.07
N GLN A 148 17.72 -9.47 -17.95
CA GLN A 148 17.12 -10.75 -17.67
C GLN A 148 16.24 -11.21 -18.83
N THR A 149 16.02 -12.52 -18.93
CA THR A 149 15.11 -13.11 -19.89
C THR A 149 14.40 -14.30 -19.27
N VAL A 150 13.08 -14.29 -19.35
CA VAL A 150 12.20 -15.40 -19.00
C VAL A 150 11.80 -16.10 -20.30
N THR A 151 11.97 -17.42 -20.35
CA THR A 151 11.65 -18.24 -21.52
C THR A 151 10.70 -19.37 -21.13
N ILE A 152 9.64 -19.55 -21.91
CA ILE A 152 8.77 -20.72 -21.85
C ILE A 152 9.16 -21.64 -23.00
N LEU A 153 9.50 -22.89 -22.66
CA LEU A 153 9.80 -23.97 -23.60
C LEU A 153 8.62 -24.92 -23.68
N ASP A 154 8.32 -25.42 -24.87
CA ASP A 154 7.33 -26.48 -25.07
C ASP A 154 7.84 -27.84 -24.55
N PRO A 155 6.99 -28.88 -24.47
CA PRO A 155 7.41 -30.21 -24.01
C PRO A 155 8.49 -30.89 -24.86
N ALA A 156 8.70 -30.44 -26.10
CA ALA A 156 9.80 -30.90 -26.96
C ALA A 156 11.11 -30.14 -26.70
N GLY A 157 11.09 -29.10 -25.86
CA GLY A 157 12.23 -28.27 -25.49
C GLY A 157 12.46 -27.08 -26.43
N ALA A 158 11.56 -26.82 -27.38
CA ALA A 158 11.64 -25.66 -28.27
C ALA A 158 11.13 -24.39 -27.58
N GLU A 159 11.70 -23.23 -27.94
CA GLU A 159 11.24 -21.93 -27.42
C GLU A 159 9.81 -21.62 -27.90
N ALA A 160 8.87 -21.57 -26.97
CA ALA A 160 7.49 -21.20 -27.25
C ALA A 160 7.32 -19.66 -27.23
N VAL A 161 7.88 -19.00 -26.21
CA VAL A 161 7.87 -17.54 -26.06
C VAL A 161 8.95 -17.10 -25.06
N LYS A 162 9.46 -15.87 -25.21
CA LYS A 162 10.36 -15.25 -24.22
C LYS A 162 10.06 -13.77 -24.03
N ALA A 163 10.39 -13.26 -22.85
CA ALA A 163 10.28 -11.84 -22.50
C ALA A 163 11.55 -11.40 -21.75
N SER A 164 12.06 -10.22 -22.07
CA SER A 164 13.29 -9.67 -21.49
C SER A 164 13.02 -8.32 -20.81
N TYR A 165 13.79 -8.03 -19.76
CA TYR A 165 13.73 -6.75 -19.03
C TYR A 165 15.12 -6.38 -18.49
N THR A 166 15.28 -5.15 -18.04
CA THR A 166 16.50 -4.63 -17.41
C THR A 166 16.21 -4.13 -16.00
N ALA A 167 17.25 -3.90 -15.20
CA ALA A 167 17.12 -3.31 -13.86
C ALA A 167 16.28 -2.03 -13.83
N ASP A 168 16.37 -1.18 -14.87
CA ASP A 168 15.59 0.06 -14.98
C ASP A 168 14.07 -0.16 -15.08
N ASP A 169 13.62 -1.38 -15.40
CA ASP A 169 12.20 -1.72 -15.49
C ASP A 169 11.59 -2.15 -14.15
N VAL A 170 12.45 -2.38 -13.14
CA VAL A 170 12.13 -3.12 -11.92
C VAL A 170 12.09 -2.18 -10.71
N ALA A 171 11.06 -2.34 -9.87
CA ALA A 171 10.98 -1.79 -8.52
C ALA A 171 10.02 -2.64 -7.70
N GLU A 172 10.18 -2.65 -6.37
CA GLU A 172 9.32 -3.42 -5.45
C GLU A 172 7.82 -3.19 -5.74
N GLY A 173 7.10 -4.29 -5.95
CA GLY A 173 5.67 -4.28 -6.21
C GLY A 173 5.26 -3.69 -7.56
N LYS A 174 6.22 -3.51 -8.49
CA LYS A 174 5.96 -3.06 -9.86
C LYS A 174 6.14 -4.17 -10.87
N THR A 175 5.45 -4.00 -11.99
CA THR A 175 5.43 -4.98 -13.07
C THR A 175 6.04 -4.46 -14.36
N ILE A 176 6.52 -5.39 -15.17
CA ILE A 176 6.86 -5.17 -16.57
C ILE A 176 5.75 -5.75 -17.43
N THR A 177 5.17 -4.91 -18.28
CA THR A 177 4.09 -5.29 -19.19
C THR A 177 4.62 -5.48 -20.61
N TYR A 178 4.05 -6.44 -21.32
CA TYR A 178 4.48 -6.84 -22.65
C TYR A 178 3.34 -6.88 -23.65
N ARG A 179 3.65 -6.63 -24.92
CA ARG A 179 2.79 -6.91 -26.06
C ARG A 179 3.36 -8.02 -26.92
N TYR A 180 2.47 -8.68 -27.64
CA TYR A 180 2.78 -9.73 -28.59
C TYR A 180 3.87 -9.33 -29.62
N PRO A 181 4.64 -10.30 -30.14
CA PRO A 181 5.66 -10.06 -31.16
C PRO A 181 5.02 -9.73 -32.52
N ALA A 182 4.60 -8.49 -32.72
CA ALA A 182 3.88 -8.08 -33.94
C ALA A 182 4.68 -8.31 -35.25
N ALA A 183 6.02 -8.35 -35.16
CA ALA A 183 6.90 -8.66 -36.30
C ALA A 183 7.12 -10.17 -36.52
N GLY A 184 6.46 -11.03 -35.75
CA GLY A 184 6.66 -12.48 -35.74
C GLY A 184 7.78 -12.93 -34.79
N GLY A 185 7.91 -14.24 -34.64
CA GLY A 185 8.85 -14.87 -33.70
C GLY A 185 8.30 -14.98 -32.29
N THR A 186 9.18 -15.24 -31.33
CA THR A 186 8.84 -15.65 -29.95
C THR A 186 9.16 -14.58 -28.91
N ALA A 187 9.83 -13.49 -29.29
CA ALA A 187 10.30 -12.46 -28.36
C ALA A 187 9.23 -11.38 -28.14
N MET A 188 8.65 -11.34 -26.94
CA MET A 188 7.69 -10.32 -26.53
C MET A 188 8.29 -8.91 -26.61
N GLN A 189 7.45 -7.95 -26.98
CA GLN A 189 7.84 -6.54 -27.01
C GLN A 189 7.47 -5.89 -25.69
N LYS A 190 8.46 -5.36 -24.96
CA LYS A 190 8.22 -4.62 -23.72
C LYS A 190 7.37 -3.37 -24.00
N ILE A 191 6.30 -3.18 -23.25
CA ILE A 191 5.49 -1.96 -23.26
C ILE A 191 6.14 -0.95 -22.31
N ALA A 192 6.23 -1.30 -21.02
CA ALA A 192 6.83 -0.47 -19.99
C ALA A 192 7.13 -1.31 -18.73
N GLY A 193 8.19 -0.94 -18.01
CA GLY A 193 8.42 -1.33 -16.61
C GLY A 193 7.74 -0.35 -15.63
N LEU A 194 7.94 -0.59 -14.33
CA LEU A 194 7.43 0.26 -13.24
C LEU A 194 5.89 0.46 -13.22
N GLN A 195 5.14 -0.48 -13.81
CA GLN A 195 3.67 -0.40 -13.89
C GLN A 195 3.00 -1.02 -12.64
N ALA A 196 1.71 -0.73 -12.44
CA ALA A 196 0.91 -1.42 -11.43
C ALA A 196 0.63 -2.87 -11.87
N PRO A 197 0.86 -3.89 -11.01
CA PRO A 197 0.62 -5.29 -11.36
C PRO A 197 -0.85 -5.62 -11.64
N THR A 198 -1.09 -6.56 -12.54
CA THR A 198 -2.44 -6.94 -12.99
C THR A 198 -2.66 -8.45 -13.07
N PRO A 199 -2.35 -9.22 -12.02
CA PRO A 199 -2.28 -10.66 -12.10
C PRO A 199 -3.61 -11.29 -12.54
N GLY A 200 -3.54 -12.11 -13.58
CA GLY A 200 -4.69 -12.77 -14.17
C GLY A 200 -5.51 -11.89 -15.10
N ARG A 201 -5.09 -10.66 -15.44
CA ARG A 201 -5.87 -9.71 -16.24
C ARG A 201 -5.11 -9.19 -17.44
N LEU A 202 -5.61 -9.55 -18.63
CA LEU A 202 -5.12 -9.00 -19.88
C LEU A 202 -5.51 -7.52 -20.04
N LEU A 203 -4.52 -6.68 -20.30
CA LEU A 203 -4.67 -5.27 -20.65
C LEU A 203 -4.74 -5.06 -22.16
N ALA A 204 -5.37 -3.95 -22.57
CA ALA A 204 -5.50 -3.57 -23.97
C ALA A 204 -4.12 -3.48 -24.64
N GLY A 205 -3.98 -4.13 -25.80
CA GLY A 205 -2.76 -4.12 -26.60
C GLY A 205 -1.69 -5.13 -26.20
N GLN A 206 -1.91 -5.97 -25.17
CA GLN A 206 -0.96 -7.04 -24.81
C GLN A 206 -1.05 -8.26 -25.73
N ALA A 207 -2.26 -8.59 -26.22
CA ALA A 207 -2.51 -9.66 -27.19
C ALA A 207 -2.94 -9.06 -28.55
N PRO A 208 -2.78 -9.80 -29.66
CA PRO A 208 -3.38 -9.42 -30.93
C PRO A 208 -4.91 -9.55 -30.87
N ALA A 209 -5.59 -8.91 -31.83
CA ALA A 209 -7.03 -9.10 -32.01
C ALA A 209 -7.35 -10.57 -32.33
N ARG A 210 -8.42 -11.08 -31.73
CA ARG A 210 -8.95 -12.42 -32.03
C ARG A 210 -9.48 -12.52 -33.47
N PRO A 211 -9.49 -13.72 -34.08
CA PRO A 211 -10.08 -13.91 -35.39
C PRO A 211 -11.56 -13.49 -35.40
N LYS A 212 -11.93 -12.57 -36.31
CA LYS A 212 -13.31 -12.15 -36.53
C LYS A 212 -14.12 -13.29 -37.16
N GLN A 213 -15.06 -13.86 -36.43
CA GLN A 213 -16.03 -14.84 -36.94
C GLN A 213 -17.28 -14.14 -37.49
N ASP A 214 -17.62 -13.00 -36.89
CA ASP A 214 -18.66 -12.08 -37.35
C ASP A 214 -18.35 -10.63 -36.91
N ASN A 215 -19.25 -9.71 -37.26
CA ASN A 215 -19.21 -8.30 -36.86
C ASN A 215 -20.43 -7.89 -36.01
N GLN A 216 -21.19 -8.86 -35.47
CA GLN A 216 -22.41 -8.61 -34.73
C GLN A 216 -22.11 -8.64 -33.24
N ALA A 217 -22.15 -7.48 -32.59
CA ALA A 217 -22.06 -7.42 -31.14
C ALA A 217 -23.23 -8.17 -30.46
N PRO A 218 -23.00 -8.78 -29.28
CA PRO A 218 -24.07 -9.32 -28.46
C PRO A 218 -25.11 -8.26 -28.06
N GLN A 219 -26.26 -8.71 -27.60
CA GLN A 219 -27.23 -7.87 -26.90
C GLN A 219 -26.61 -7.24 -25.65
N ALA A 220 -27.06 -6.03 -25.31
CA ALA A 220 -26.70 -5.41 -24.05
C ALA A 220 -27.17 -6.30 -22.88
N PRO A 221 -26.35 -6.51 -21.84
CA PRO A 221 -26.74 -7.33 -20.69
C PRO A 221 -28.05 -6.84 -20.06
N ALA A 222 -29.00 -7.75 -19.86
CA ALA A 222 -30.31 -7.45 -19.28
C ALA A 222 -30.34 -7.74 -17.77
N GLY A 223 -31.32 -7.17 -17.06
CA GLY A 223 -31.53 -7.43 -15.62
C GLY A 223 -30.36 -6.99 -14.74
N VAL A 224 -29.60 -5.97 -15.15
CA VAL A 224 -28.49 -5.44 -14.36
C VAL A 224 -29.03 -4.80 -13.09
N THR A 225 -28.55 -5.27 -11.94
CA THR A 225 -28.86 -4.77 -10.61
C THR A 225 -27.59 -4.48 -9.85
N ALA A 226 -27.67 -3.56 -8.88
CA ALA A 226 -26.59 -3.26 -7.95
C ALA A 226 -27.16 -3.17 -6.54
N VAL A 227 -26.59 -3.92 -5.60
CA VAL A 227 -26.95 -3.88 -4.18
C VAL A 227 -25.79 -3.31 -3.40
N ALA A 228 -25.99 -2.16 -2.77
CA ALA A 228 -25.00 -1.51 -1.93
C ALA A 228 -24.81 -2.26 -0.60
N SER A 229 -23.59 -2.21 -0.08
CA SER A 229 -23.21 -2.65 1.26
C SER A 229 -22.11 -1.72 1.79
N GLY A 230 -21.53 -2.04 2.95
CA GLY A 230 -20.44 -1.28 3.55
C GLY A 230 -19.21 -1.24 2.64
N GLY A 231 -18.96 -0.09 2.01
CA GLY A 231 -17.81 0.14 1.12
C GLY A 231 -17.81 -0.73 -0.13
N SER A 232 -18.96 -1.28 -0.54
CA SER A 232 -19.04 -2.20 -1.68
C SER A 232 -20.39 -2.18 -2.39
N ALA A 233 -20.41 -2.68 -3.62
CA ALA A 233 -21.62 -2.90 -4.41
C ALA A 233 -21.57 -4.26 -5.10
N LYS A 234 -22.55 -5.12 -4.81
CA LYS A 234 -22.74 -6.39 -5.52
C LYS A 234 -23.56 -6.16 -6.79
N LEU A 235 -22.95 -6.39 -7.94
CA LEU A 235 -23.58 -6.34 -9.26
C LEU A 235 -24.06 -7.73 -9.65
N ALA A 236 -25.21 -7.81 -10.31
CA ALA A 236 -25.72 -9.03 -10.92
C ALA A 236 -26.46 -8.73 -12.22
N TRP A 237 -26.41 -9.64 -13.19
CA TRP A 237 -27.10 -9.52 -14.47
C TRP A 237 -27.56 -10.87 -15.01
N SER A 238 -28.48 -10.85 -15.98
CA SER A 238 -28.96 -12.07 -16.63
C SER A 238 -27.98 -12.54 -17.71
N ALA A 239 -27.98 -13.84 -18.00
CA ALA A 239 -27.22 -14.35 -19.13
C ALA A 239 -27.77 -13.84 -20.46
N ASN A 240 -26.83 -13.51 -21.34
CA ASN A 240 -27.09 -13.23 -22.73
C ASN A 240 -27.56 -14.50 -23.46
N PRO A 241 -28.47 -14.39 -24.45
CA PRO A 241 -28.92 -15.54 -25.23
C PRO A 241 -27.88 -16.03 -26.25
N GLU A 242 -26.91 -15.18 -26.63
CA GLU A 242 -25.88 -15.54 -27.61
C GLU A 242 -24.91 -16.60 -27.06
N ALA A 243 -24.60 -17.61 -27.88
CA ALA A 243 -23.77 -18.75 -27.47
C ALA A 243 -22.26 -18.44 -27.48
N ASP A 244 -21.87 -17.35 -28.14
CA ASP A 244 -20.49 -16.93 -28.37
C ASP A 244 -20.06 -15.77 -27.47
N VAL A 245 -20.84 -15.42 -26.44
CA VAL A 245 -20.37 -14.49 -25.40
C VAL A 245 -19.15 -15.10 -24.72
N PHE A 246 -18.05 -14.34 -24.75
CA PHE A 246 -16.77 -14.74 -24.20
C PHE A 246 -16.57 -14.22 -22.77
N GLN A 247 -16.90 -12.94 -22.54
CA GLN A 247 -16.73 -12.30 -21.24
C GLN A 247 -17.72 -11.15 -21.05
N TYR A 248 -17.77 -10.65 -19.82
CA TYR A 248 -18.42 -9.39 -19.48
C TYR A 248 -17.38 -8.38 -19.01
N ASN A 249 -17.51 -7.15 -19.48
CA ASN A 249 -16.73 -6.02 -19.01
C ASN A 249 -17.55 -5.26 -17.96
N VAL A 250 -16.95 -5.02 -16.80
CA VAL A 250 -17.52 -4.22 -15.71
C VAL A 250 -16.83 -2.86 -15.69
N TYR A 251 -17.59 -1.79 -15.87
CA TYR A 251 -17.10 -0.41 -15.82
C TYR A 251 -17.57 0.27 -14.54
N GLN A 252 -16.71 1.11 -13.97
CA GLN A 252 -17.05 2.02 -12.88
C GLN A 252 -16.82 3.45 -13.35
N ASN A 253 -17.87 4.27 -13.33
CA ASN A 253 -17.85 5.66 -13.79
C ASN A 253 -17.25 5.81 -15.20
N GLY A 254 -17.58 4.89 -16.10
CA GLY A 254 -17.12 4.86 -17.49
C GLY A 254 -15.75 4.20 -17.73
N VAL A 255 -14.98 3.92 -16.67
CA VAL A 255 -13.65 3.29 -16.77
C VAL A 255 -13.77 1.79 -16.55
N LEU A 256 -13.08 0.98 -17.36
CA LEU A 256 -13.05 -0.48 -17.19
C LEU A 256 -12.44 -0.82 -15.83
N LEU A 257 -13.24 -1.43 -14.96
CA LEU A 257 -12.84 -1.84 -13.62
C LEU A 257 -12.30 -3.27 -13.62
N TYR A 258 -13.02 -4.19 -14.26
CA TYR A 258 -12.66 -5.60 -14.31
C TYR A 258 -13.37 -6.33 -15.46
N THR A 259 -12.90 -7.53 -15.80
CA THR A 259 -13.54 -8.44 -16.76
C THR A 259 -13.81 -9.78 -16.08
N VAL A 260 -14.95 -10.38 -16.37
CA VAL A 260 -15.34 -11.68 -15.81
C VAL A 260 -15.70 -12.65 -16.93
N PRO A 261 -15.43 -13.95 -16.79
CA PRO A 261 -15.75 -14.92 -17.83
C PRO A 261 -17.26 -14.99 -18.10
N ALA A 262 -17.65 -15.45 -19.29
CA ALA A 262 -19.04 -15.64 -19.65
C ALA A 262 -19.77 -16.72 -18.83
N SER A 263 -19.16 -17.40 -17.86
CA SER A 263 -19.86 -18.21 -16.87
C SER A 263 -20.28 -17.42 -15.62
N GLN A 264 -19.67 -16.26 -15.37
CA GLN A 264 -19.90 -15.44 -14.19
C GLN A 264 -20.92 -14.34 -14.47
N ARG A 265 -21.91 -14.20 -13.58
CA ARG A 265 -23.03 -13.25 -13.70
C ARG A 265 -23.19 -12.31 -12.51
N GLU A 266 -22.16 -12.28 -11.68
CA GLU A 266 -22.08 -11.41 -10.53
C GLU A 266 -20.66 -10.88 -10.37
N PHE A 267 -20.53 -9.66 -9.86
CA PHE A 267 -19.24 -9.05 -9.53
C PHE A 267 -19.44 -8.14 -8.32
N THR A 268 -18.58 -8.23 -7.32
CA THR A 268 -18.64 -7.30 -6.18
C THR A 268 -17.53 -6.27 -6.31
N ALA A 269 -17.92 -5.02 -6.46
CA ALA A 269 -16.99 -3.91 -6.40
C ALA A 269 -16.72 -3.57 -4.93
N TYR A 270 -15.47 -3.70 -4.48
CA TYR A 270 -14.99 -3.33 -3.15
C TYR A 270 -14.24 -1.99 -3.15
N SER A 271 -13.78 -1.58 -1.97
CA SER A 271 -13.00 -0.36 -1.76
C SER A 271 -13.71 0.92 -2.24
N LEU A 272 -15.05 0.94 -2.19
CA LEU A 272 -15.82 2.12 -2.54
C LEU A 272 -15.86 3.10 -1.36
N ILE A 273 -15.77 4.39 -1.66
CA ILE A 273 -15.96 5.45 -0.67
C ILE A 273 -17.46 5.56 -0.39
N GLY A 274 -17.85 5.54 0.88
CA GLY A 274 -19.25 5.61 1.27
C GLY A 274 -19.91 6.94 0.92
N ASN A 275 -21.24 6.92 0.88
CA ASN A 275 -22.12 8.06 0.62
C ASN A 275 -21.88 8.78 -0.72
N LYS A 276 -21.09 8.17 -1.62
CA LYS A 276 -20.83 8.65 -2.96
C LYS A 276 -21.59 7.80 -4.00
N PRO A 277 -22.34 8.40 -4.94
CA PRO A 277 -22.95 7.63 -6.01
C PRO A 277 -21.89 7.10 -6.97
N TYR A 278 -22.03 5.83 -7.35
CA TYR A 278 -21.25 5.17 -8.39
C TYR A 278 -22.17 4.69 -9.51
N THR A 279 -21.76 4.93 -10.75
CA THR A 279 -22.42 4.35 -11.91
C THR A 279 -21.60 3.16 -12.39
N PHE A 280 -22.20 1.98 -12.29
CA PHE A 280 -21.66 0.76 -12.88
C PHE A 280 -22.30 0.51 -14.22
N GLN A 281 -21.51 -0.04 -15.14
CA GLN A 281 -21.99 -0.40 -16.46
C GLN A 281 -21.46 -1.78 -16.84
N ILE A 282 -22.30 -2.61 -17.44
CA ILE A 282 -21.93 -3.94 -17.91
C ILE A 282 -22.12 -4.01 -19.41
N SER A 283 -21.15 -4.56 -20.12
CA SER A 283 -21.28 -4.99 -21.53
C SER A 283 -20.85 -6.44 -21.69
N ALA A 284 -21.43 -7.12 -22.67
CA ALA A 284 -20.98 -8.43 -23.13
C ALA A 284 -20.01 -8.26 -24.30
N VAL A 285 -19.01 -9.14 -24.37
CA VAL A 285 -18.04 -9.23 -25.47
C VAL A 285 -18.06 -10.66 -26.00
N ASP A 286 -18.20 -10.83 -27.32
CA ASP A 286 -18.19 -12.14 -27.97
C ASP A 286 -16.77 -12.70 -28.23
N LEU A 287 -16.66 -13.85 -28.90
CA LEU A 287 -15.39 -14.45 -29.33
C LEU A 287 -14.66 -13.63 -30.41
N SER A 288 -15.39 -12.80 -31.15
CA SER A 288 -14.91 -11.91 -32.21
C SER A 288 -14.47 -10.53 -31.69
N GLU A 289 -14.51 -10.26 -30.38
CA GLU A 289 -14.23 -8.93 -29.77
C GLU A 289 -15.25 -7.84 -30.14
N ASN A 290 -16.45 -8.20 -30.58
CA ASN A 290 -17.51 -7.20 -30.69
C ASN A 290 -18.12 -6.98 -29.28
N GLU A 291 -18.13 -5.71 -28.85
CA GLU A 291 -18.68 -5.32 -27.55
C GLU A 291 -20.11 -4.78 -27.73
N SER A 292 -21.04 -5.29 -26.93
CA SER A 292 -22.42 -4.82 -26.88
C SER A 292 -22.54 -3.36 -26.38
N ALA A 293 -23.71 -2.75 -26.54
CA ALA A 293 -24.03 -1.54 -25.80
C ALA A 293 -24.00 -1.80 -24.27
N LYS A 294 -23.66 -0.77 -23.49
CA LYS A 294 -23.54 -0.86 -22.03
C LYS A 294 -24.90 -0.67 -21.35
N THR A 295 -25.22 -1.53 -20.40
CA THR A 295 -26.36 -1.33 -19.48
C THR A 295 -25.85 -0.73 -18.17
N SER A 296 -26.44 0.39 -17.74
CA SER A 296 -25.97 1.16 -16.58
C SER A 296 -26.88 0.98 -15.36
N VAL A 297 -26.30 1.00 -14.16
CA VAL A 297 -26.99 1.04 -12.87
C VAL A 297 -26.23 1.96 -11.92
N THR A 298 -26.94 2.73 -11.11
CA THR A 298 -26.33 3.62 -10.11
C THR A 298 -26.64 3.11 -8.71
N VAL A 299 -25.65 3.21 -7.82
CA VAL A 299 -25.76 2.79 -6.42
C VAL A 299 -24.92 3.70 -5.54
N THR A 300 -25.35 3.91 -4.30
CA THR A 300 -24.60 4.66 -3.28
C THR A 300 -24.34 3.73 -2.10
N PRO A 301 -23.10 3.20 -1.93
CA PRO A 301 -22.76 2.38 -0.78
C PRO A 301 -22.64 3.24 0.49
N SER A 302 -22.79 2.62 1.66
CA SER A 302 -22.34 3.24 2.91
C SER A 302 -20.82 3.13 3.03
N HIS A 303 -20.22 3.75 4.04
CA HIS A 303 -18.80 3.53 4.36
C HIS A 303 -18.52 2.08 4.71
N GLN A 304 -17.26 1.66 4.56
CA GLN A 304 -16.83 0.31 4.90
C GLN A 304 -17.12 0.01 6.37
N LEU A 305 -17.77 -1.12 6.62
CA LEU A 305 -18.04 -1.56 7.99
C LEU A 305 -16.77 -2.14 8.60
N ILE A 306 -16.38 -1.60 9.75
CA ILE A 306 -15.21 -2.03 10.52
C ILE A 306 -15.60 -3.14 11.49
N THR A 307 -14.77 -4.17 11.56
CA THR A 307 -14.89 -5.25 12.55
C THR A 307 -13.67 -5.31 13.45
N GLN A 308 -13.82 -5.97 14.59
CA GLN A 308 -12.74 -6.23 15.53
C GLN A 308 -12.47 -7.74 15.56
N GLU A 309 -11.61 -8.21 14.65
CA GLU A 309 -11.37 -9.63 14.41
C GLU A 309 -9.90 -9.99 14.58
N GLU A 310 -9.63 -10.93 15.50
CA GLU A 310 -8.33 -11.56 15.63
C GLU A 310 -8.20 -12.67 14.58
N ARG A 311 -7.09 -12.68 13.85
CA ARG A 311 -6.87 -13.59 12.73
C ARG A 311 -5.57 -14.36 12.84
N ALA A 312 -4.65 -13.93 13.69
CA ALA A 312 -3.40 -14.61 13.99
C ALA A 312 -3.41 -15.20 15.40
N VAL A 313 -2.73 -16.33 15.57
CA VAL A 313 -2.36 -16.84 16.90
C VAL A 313 -1.17 -16.03 17.40
N ASN A 314 -1.18 -15.64 18.67
CA ASN A 314 -0.04 -14.99 19.35
C ASN A 314 0.76 -16.04 20.14
N PRO A 315 1.78 -16.70 19.56
CA PRO A 315 2.50 -17.79 20.22
C PRO A 315 3.40 -17.37 21.39
N LYS A 316 3.63 -16.05 21.58
CA LYS A 316 4.55 -15.47 22.57
C LYS A 316 5.97 -16.04 22.44
N ASP A 317 6.66 -15.68 21.36
CA ASP A 317 8.05 -16.11 21.12
C ASP A 317 8.96 -15.75 22.31
N SER A 318 9.70 -16.74 22.80
CA SER A 318 10.68 -16.62 23.91
C SER A 318 11.71 -15.50 23.72
N LYS A 319 11.97 -15.09 22.47
CA LYS A 319 12.81 -13.93 22.16
C LYS A 319 12.34 -12.66 22.88
N TYR A 320 11.03 -12.50 23.09
CA TYR A 320 10.42 -11.35 23.74
C TYR A 320 9.94 -11.65 25.16
N GLN A 321 10.53 -12.64 25.85
CA GLN A 321 10.09 -13.07 27.18
C GLN A 321 10.00 -11.92 28.20
N SER A 322 10.96 -10.99 28.16
CA SER A 322 10.96 -9.79 29.01
C SER A 322 9.69 -8.95 28.81
N LEU A 323 9.22 -8.77 27.57
CA LEU A 323 7.96 -8.10 27.27
C LEU A 323 6.77 -8.92 27.80
N TRP A 324 6.76 -10.23 27.56
CA TRP A 324 5.65 -11.11 27.97
C TRP A 324 5.48 -11.21 29.48
N ASN A 325 6.56 -11.09 30.24
CA ASN A 325 6.53 -11.14 31.69
C ASN A 325 5.79 -9.94 32.32
N ILE A 326 5.75 -8.81 31.61
CA ILE A 326 5.20 -7.56 32.13
C ILE A 326 4.01 -7.04 31.30
N SER A 327 3.50 -7.84 30.36
CA SER A 327 2.41 -7.43 29.49
C SER A 327 1.24 -8.40 29.50
N SER A 328 0.07 -7.86 29.17
CA SER A 328 -1.15 -8.61 28.94
C SER A 328 -1.80 -8.20 27.63
N ASP A 329 -2.68 -9.06 27.12
CA ASP A 329 -3.41 -8.79 25.89
C ASP A 329 -4.43 -7.66 26.11
N GLY A 330 -4.35 -6.66 25.25
CA GLY A 330 -5.38 -5.64 25.13
C GLY A 330 -6.40 -5.93 24.04
N PRO A 331 -7.12 -4.88 23.59
CA PRO A 331 -8.07 -5.01 22.51
C PRO A 331 -7.41 -5.50 21.23
N VAL A 332 -8.14 -6.29 20.46
CA VAL A 332 -7.83 -6.51 19.04
C VAL A 332 -7.97 -5.17 18.33
N VAL A 333 -7.03 -4.83 17.46
CA VAL A 333 -7.06 -3.59 16.70
C VAL A 333 -8.22 -3.64 15.68
N PRO A 334 -9.21 -2.74 15.75
CA PRO A 334 -10.31 -2.75 14.81
C PRO A 334 -9.87 -2.42 13.37
N GLY A 335 -10.46 -3.10 12.39
CA GLY A 335 -10.31 -2.79 10.97
C GLY A 335 -9.11 -3.40 10.26
N LEU A 336 -8.26 -4.19 10.95
CA LEU A 336 -7.12 -4.87 10.31
C LEU A 336 -7.55 -5.76 9.14
N LYS A 337 -8.70 -6.43 9.26
CA LYS A 337 -9.29 -7.26 8.19
C LYS A 337 -9.80 -6.43 7.02
N GLN A 338 -10.12 -5.17 7.27
CA GLN A 338 -10.70 -4.21 6.34
C GLN A 338 -9.65 -3.29 5.69
N ASP A 339 -8.38 -3.65 5.78
CA ASP A 339 -7.21 -2.93 5.24
C ASP A 339 -6.81 -1.65 5.98
N LEU A 340 -7.36 -1.39 7.18
CA LEU A 340 -6.85 -0.30 8.01
C LEU A 340 -5.41 -0.59 8.44
N VAL A 341 -4.53 0.38 8.22
CA VAL A 341 -3.17 0.38 8.75
C VAL A 341 -3.12 1.37 9.92
N PRO A 342 -3.11 0.87 11.17
CA PRO A 342 -3.16 1.72 12.36
C PRO A 342 -1.83 2.48 12.56
N GLN A 343 -1.89 3.72 13.03
CA GLN A 343 -0.69 4.56 13.25
C GLN A 343 -0.72 5.20 14.65
N GLY A 344 -1.66 6.10 14.91
CA GLY A 344 -1.74 6.79 16.21
C GLY A 344 -2.73 6.16 17.18
N MET A 345 -2.49 6.36 18.49
CA MET A 345 -3.44 6.01 19.55
C MET A 345 -3.49 7.08 20.64
N ALA A 346 -4.71 7.45 21.05
CA ALA A 346 -4.97 8.38 22.16
C ALA A 346 -6.01 7.82 23.13
N TYR A 347 -6.02 8.34 24.35
CA TYR A 347 -6.96 7.95 25.39
C TYR A 347 -7.85 9.13 25.77
N TYR A 348 -9.16 8.91 25.73
CA TYR A 348 -10.17 9.84 26.19
C TYR A 348 -10.81 9.34 27.48
N GLY A 349 -10.31 9.84 28.61
CA GLY A 349 -10.64 9.32 29.93
C GLY A 349 -12.10 9.50 30.37
N ALA A 350 -12.83 10.49 29.84
CA ALA A 350 -14.22 10.72 30.25
C ALA A 350 -15.15 9.54 29.88
N ASN A 351 -14.82 8.80 28.81
CA ASN A 351 -15.60 7.66 28.33
C ASN A 351 -14.81 6.34 28.40
N ASN A 352 -13.60 6.34 28.95
CA ASN A 352 -12.64 5.23 28.87
C ASN A 352 -12.41 4.75 27.43
N TRP A 353 -12.27 5.68 26.48
CA TRP A 353 -12.13 5.35 25.06
C TRP A 353 -10.69 5.41 24.58
N LEU A 354 -10.26 4.39 23.84
CA LEU A 354 -9.08 4.42 22.99
C LEU A 354 -9.51 4.87 21.59
N LEU A 355 -8.88 5.93 21.11
CA LEU A 355 -9.03 6.45 19.76
C LEU A 355 -7.81 6.01 18.96
N THR A 356 -8.01 5.20 17.92
CA THR A 356 -6.94 4.73 17.04
C THR A 356 -7.17 5.24 15.64
N VAL A 357 -6.22 6.01 15.10
CA VAL A 357 -6.28 6.51 13.72
C VAL A 357 -5.55 5.55 12.79
N ALA A 358 -6.12 5.30 11.62
CA ALA A 358 -5.58 4.41 10.62
C ALA A 358 -5.81 4.95 9.20
N TYR A 359 -4.85 4.71 8.31
CA TYR A 359 -4.97 5.07 6.90
C TYR A 359 -5.23 3.83 6.02
N LEU A 360 -5.52 4.06 4.74
CA LEU A 360 -5.63 3.03 3.70
C LEU A 360 -4.81 3.41 2.47
N GLU A 361 -4.30 2.42 1.73
CA GLU A 361 -3.45 2.64 0.54
C GLU A 361 -4.22 2.77 -0.77
N ASP A 362 -5.53 2.53 -0.76
CA ASP A 362 -6.35 2.43 -1.96
C ASP A 362 -7.22 3.66 -2.23
N GLY A 363 -6.90 4.78 -1.57
CA GLY A 363 -7.57 6.07 -1.75
C GLY A 363 -8.90 6.20 -1.00
N ARG A 364 -9.28 5.21 -0.19
CA ARG A 364 -10.32 5.38 0.80
C ARG A 364 -9.86 6.31 1.94
N PRO A 365 -10.78 7.06 2.56
CA PRO A 365 -10.44 7.98 3.64
C PRO A 365 -9.90 7.27 4.88
N ALA A 366 -8.95 7.92 5.54
CA ALA A 366 -8.48 7.52 6.86
C ALA A 366 -9.64 7.46 7.85
N THR A 367 -9.52 6.57 8.82
CA THR A 367 -10.60 6.22 9.75
C THR A 367 -10.08 6.30 11.18
N LEU A 368 -10.88 6.91 12.05
CA LEU A 368 -10.68 6.89 13.48
C LEU A 368 -11.60 5.82 14.08
N THR A 369 -11.02 4.82 14.73
CA THR A 369 -11.75 3.78 15.45
C THR A 369 -11.76 4.08 16.94
N VAL A 370 -12.85 3.72 17.60
CA VAL A 370 -13.07 3.92 19.04
C VAL A 370 -13.28 2.55 19.67
N THR A 371 -12.47 2.26 20.69
CA THR A 371 -12.54 1.03 21.48
C THR A 371 -12.71 1.39 22.94
N ASP A 372 -13.59 0.70 23.66
CA ASP A 372 -13.72 0.85 25.11
C ASP A 372 -12.56 0.13 25.80
N ALA A 373 -11.74 0.86 26.53
CA ALA A 373 -10.53 0.36 27.17
C ALA A 373 -10.81 -0.63 28.32
N SER A 374 -12.02 -0.55 28.91
CA SER A 374 -12.42 -1.39 30.04
C SER A 374 -12.95 -2.76 29.59
N THR A 375 -13.71 -2.78 28.49
CA THR A 375 -14.30 -4.01 27.94
C THR A 375 -13.47 -4.61 26.81
N ASN A 376 -12.48 -3.87 26.31
CA ASN A 376 -11.70 -4.13 25.10
C ASN A 376 -12.56 -4.24 23.81
N GLN A 377 -13.80 -3.77 23.82
CA GLN A 377 -14.72 -3.90 22.69
C GLN A 377 -14.72 -2.66 21.79
N TYR A 378 -14.78 -2.89 20.49
CA TYR A 378 -15.05 -1.85 19.49
C TYR A 378 -16.40 -1.18 19.76
N VAL A 379 -16.39 0.16 19.77
CA VAL A 379 -17.58 1.00 20.00
C VAL A 379 -18.10 1.53 18.67
N LYS A 380 -17.22 2.16 17.88
CA LYS A 380 -17.58 2.78 16.60
C LYS A 380 -16.34 3.13 15.76
N SER A 381 -16.56 3.40 14.49
CA SER A 381 -15.61 4.09 13.62
C SER A 381 -16.22 5.37 13.08
N VAL A 382 -15.37 6.36 12.80
CA VAL A 382 -15.72 7.58 12.08
C VAL A 382 -14.70 7.84 10.97
N VAL A 383 -15.19 8.26 9.81
CA VAL A 383 -14.39 8.50 8.62
C VAL A 383 -13.97 9.96 8.56
N LEU A 384 -12.69 10.21 8.26
CA LEU A 384 -12.10 11.54 8.27
C LEU A 384 -12.31 12.24 6.93
N TYR A 385 -12.74 13.50 7.00
CA TYR A 385 -12.97 14.36 5.86
C TYR A 385 -12.23 15.70 6.00
N ASN A 386 -11.79 16.23 4.86
CA ASN A 386 -11.29 17.59 4.77
C ASN A 386 -12.42 18.61 5.03
N SER A 387 -12.04 19.85 5.36
CA SER A 387 -12.98 20.94 5.59
C SER A 387 -13.80 21.32 4.35
N ASP A 388 -13.34 20.97 3.15
CA ASP A 388 -14.05 21.16 1.88
C ASP A 388 -15.03 20.02 1.55
N GLY A 389 -15.16 19.03 2.43
CA GLY A 389 -16.04 17.87 2.25
C GLY A 389 -15.45 16.77 1.38
N THR A 390 -14.17 16.86 0.97
CA THR A 390 -13.50 15.75 0.30
C THR A 390 -13.00 14.69 1.31
N PRO A 391 -12.96 13.40 0.94
CA PRO A 391 -12.40 12.34 1.80
C PRO A 391 -10.93 12.63 2.12
N TYR A 392 -10.54 12.49 3.39
CA TYR A 392 -9.15 12.68 3.78
C TYR A 392 -8.36 11.39 3.58
N THR A 393 -7.44 11.39 2.61
CA THR A 393 -6.63 10.21 2.23
C THR A 393 -5.16 10.31 2.65
N GLY A 394 -4.85 11.24 3.58
CA GLY A 394 -3.50 11.41 4.11
C GLY A 394 -3.09 10.26 5.04
N HIS A 395 -1.82 10.25 5.43
CA HIS A 395 -1.23 9.16 6.21
C HIS A 395 -1.75 9.07 7.65
N ALA A 396 -2.18 10.19 8.24
CA ALA A 396 -2.77 10.23 9.57
C ALA A 396 -1.90 9.54 10.65
N GLY A 397 -0.62 9.91 10.71
CA GLY A 397 0.41 9.24 11.53
C GLY A 397 0.16 9.28 13.06
N GLY A 398 -0.59 10.25 13.57
CA GLY A 398 -0.86 10.35 15.01
C GLY A 398 -2.28 10.81 15.34
N VAL A 399 -2.74 10.46 16.55
CA VAL A 399 -3.91 11.08 17.18
C VAL A 399 -3.61 11.48 18.61
N ALA A 400 -4.08 12.66 19.03
CA ALA A 400 -4.07 13.13 20.40
C ALA A 400 -5.44 13.73 20.78
N VAL A 401 -5.78 13.72 22.07
CA VAL A 401 -7.05 14.27 22.59
C VAL A 401 -6.74 15.34 23.63
N SER A 402 -7.21 16.56 23.41
CA SER A 402 -7.18 17.66 24.38
C SER A 402 -8.58 17.90 24.95
N ARG A 403 -8.84 19.08 25.56
CA ARG A 403 -10.11 19.32 26.25
C ARG A 403 -11.30 19.30 25.30
N ASP A 404 -11.19 20.00 24.18
CA ASP A 404 -12.29 20.25 23.22
C ASP A 404 -11.99 19.66 21.83
N HIS A 405 -10.78 19.16 21.60
CA HIS A 405 -10.31 18.75 20.28
C HIS A 405 -9.70 17.35 20.23
N VAL A 406 -9.82 16.73 19.06
CA VAL A 406 -8.98 15.61 18.62
C VAL A 406 -8.02 16.14 17.55
N TRP A 407 -6.73 15.86 17.70
CA TRP A 407 -5.66 16.34 16.84
C TRP A 407 -5.09 15.19 16.04
N ILE A 408 -5.18 15.26 14.71
CA ILE A 408 -4.58 14.27 13.82
C ILE A 408 -3.25 14.82 13.29
N ALA A 409 -2.15 14.16 13.62
CA ALA A 409 -0.84 14.45 13.03
C ALA A 409 -0.74 13.79 11.66
N SER A 410 -0.39 14.57 10.65
CA SER A 410 -0.07 14.03 9.33
C SER A 410 0.70 15.04 8.51
N GLU A 411 1.74 14.57 7.83
CA GLU A 411 2.53 15.39 6.90
C GLU A 411 3.00 16.69 7.60
N GLY A 412 3.00 17.84 6.94
CA GLY A 412 3.44 19.10 7.57
C GLY A 412 2.48 19.74 8.58
N ALA A 413 1.47 19.03 9.12
CA ALA A 413 0.42 19.67 9.90
C ALA A 413 -0.23 18.84 11.04
N LEU A 414 -0.90 19.56 11.94
CA LEU A 414 -1.85 19.04 12.91
C LEU A 414 -3.28 19.44 12.50
N HIS A 415 -4.09 18.47 12.08
CA HIS A 415 -5.48 18.67 11.73
C HIS A 415 -6.39 18.58 12.96
N GLN A 416 -7.37 19.49 13.05
CA GLN A 416 -8.26 19.62 14.20
C GLN A 416 -9.64 19.04 13.90
N LEU A 417 -10.16 18.23 14.80
CA LEU A 417 -11.57 17.83 14.89
C LEU A 417 -12.14 18.36 16.21
N ARG A 418 -13.43 18.68 16.24
CA ARG A 418 -14.12 18.89 17.53
C ARG A 418 -14.31 17.55 18.22
N LEU A 419 -13.95 17.47 19.49
CA LEU A 419 -14.19 16.28 20.29
C LEU A 419 -15.69 15.96 20.41
N SER A 420 -16.56 16.98 20.43
CA SER A 420 -18.01 16.80 20.40
C SER A 420 -18.50 16.08 19.14
N ASP A 421 -17.87 16.33 18.00
CA ASP A 421 -18.29 15.75 16.72
C ASP A 421 -17.86 14.29 16.68
N VAL A 422 -16.64 13.98 17.14
CA VAL A 422 -16.15 12.60 17.29
C VAL A 422 -17.00 11.81 18.29
N THR A 423 -17.32 12.39 19.45
CA THR A 423 -18.09 11.71 20.50
C THR A 423 -19.57 11.54 20.13
N GLY A 424 -20.16 12.54 19.46
CA GLY A 424 -21.55 12.52 19.00
C GLY A 424 -21.81 11.75 17.70
N ALA A 425 -20.79 11.53 16.87
CA ALA A 425 -20.93 10.79 15.62
C ALA A 425 -21.42 9.35 15.85
N GLN A 426 -22.31 8.90 14.96
CA GLN A 426 -22.76 7.52 14.93
C GLN A 426 -21.67 6.59 14.41
N ASN A 427 -21.84 5.29 14.63
CA ASN A 427 -20.95 4.31 14.03
C ASN A 427 -20.98 4.43 12.50
N ASN A 428 -19.79 4.38 11.88
CA ASN A 428 -19.57 4.53 10.46
C ASN A 428 -19.98 5.92 9.91
N GLY A 429 -20.02 6.93 10.79
CA GLY A 429 -20.30 8.33 10.45
C GLY A 429 -19.09 9.05 9.90
N GLU A 430 -19.27 10.33 9.55
CA GLU A 430 -18.24 11.21 9.01
C GLU A 430 -17.93 12.32 10.00
N VAL A 431 -16.66 12.71 10.11
CA VAL A 431 -16.22 13.90 10.85
C VAL A 431 -15.25 14.70 9.99
N SER A 432 -15.43 16.01 9.96
CA SER A 432 -14.62 16.90 9.11
C SER A 432 -13.66 17.73 9.95
N PHE A 433 -12.46 17.94 9.41
CA PHE A 433 -11.51 18.86 10.00
C PHE A 433 -12.08 20.28 10.05
N ILE A 434 -11.94 20.92 11.21
CA ILE A 434 -12.34 22.32 11.44
C ILE A 434 -11.19 23.31 11.20
N GLY A 435 -9.96 22.79 11.10
CA GLY A 435 -8.76 23.59 10.93
C GLY A 435 -7.53 22.69 10.77
N SER A 436 -6.44 23.30 10.34
CA SER A 436 -5.14 22.65 10.25
C SER A 436 -4.06 23.65 10.66
N VAL A 437 -3.12 23.21 11.49
CA VAL A 437 -1.99 24.03 11.95
C VAL A 437 -0.73 23.49 11.30
N PRO A 438 -0.07 24.24 10.41
CA PRO A 438 1.22 23.85 9.90
C PRO A 438 2.25 23.79 11.04
N VAL A 439 3.10 22.78 11.06
CA VAL A 439 4.11 22.55 12.09
C VAL A 439 5.51 22.45 11.46
N PRO A 440 6.60 22.67 12.22
CA PRO A 440 7.95 22.69 11.66
C PRO A 440 8.56 21.30 11.52
N VAL A 441 7.77 20.24 11.65
CA VAL A 441 8.18 18.83 11.58
C VAL A 441 7.29 18.09 10.60
N ASP A 442 7.76 16.99 10.03
CA ASP A 442 6.87 16.06 9.33
C ASP A 442 6.11 15.23 10.37
N ALA A 443 4.86 15.59 10.65
CA ALA A 443 4.01 15.11 11.73
C ALA A 443 3.67 13.62 11.59
N ALA A 444 4.62 12.78 12.01
CA ALA A 444 4.53 11.33 11.99
C ALA A 444 3.76 10.78 13.20
N PHE A 445 3.76 11.47 14.32
CA PHE A 445 3.03 11.09 15.53
C PHE A 445 2.71 12.30 16.41
N ASN A 446 1.75 12.17 17.32
CA ASN A 446 1.47 13.17 18.34
C ASN A 446 0.92 12.57 19.64
N THR A 447 0.98 13.36 20.72
CA THR A 447 0.34 13.06 22.00
C THR A 447 -0.03 14.36 22.72
N PHE A 448 -0.90 14.29 23.72
CA PHE A 448 -1.25 15.43 24.57
C PHE A 448 -1.00 15.09 26.03
N ALA A 449 -0.20 15.91 26.71
CA ALA A 449 0.15 15.71 28.12
C ALA A 449 0.40 17.05 28.81
N ASP A 450 -0.11 17.20 30.03
CA ASP A 450 0.13 18.36 30.90
C ASP A 450 -0.13 19.73 30.25
N GLY A 451 -1.17 19.80 29.42
CA GLY A 451 -1.55 21.02 28.68
C GLY A 451 -0.68 21.32 27.45
N VAL A 452 0.19 20.40 27.06
CA VAL A 452 1.09 20.52 25.92
C VAL A 452 0.73 19.48 24.86
N LEU A 453 0.47 19.96 23.64
CA LEU A 453 0.31 19.12 22.46
C LEU A 453 1.68 18.90 21.82
N TRP A 454 2.10 17.65 21.72
CA TRP A 454 3.39 17.24 21.19
C TRP A 454 3.22 16.59 19.83
N VAL A 455 4.05 16.94 18.86
CA VAL A 455 4.09 16.34 17.53
C VAL A 455 5.53 16.12 17.12
N GLY A 456 5.86 14.95 16.58
CA GLY A 456 7.23 14.62 16.19
C GLY A 456 7.33 14.03 14.79
N GLU A 457 8.56 13.93 14.33
CA GLU A 457 8.90 13.41 13.00
C GLU A 457 9.63 12.08 13.06
N PHE A 458 9.47 11.34 11.96
CA PHE A 458 10.12 10.08 11.71
C PHE A 458 11.37 10.30 10.86
N TYR A 459 12.50 9.71 11.26
CA TYR A 459 13.74 9.75 10.49
C TYR A 459 14.19 8.36 10.05
N GLU A 460 14.44 8.19 8.74
CA GLU A 460 15.24 7.11 8.17
C GLU A 460 16.05 7.67 7.00
N ALA A 461 17.36 7.40 6.99
CA ALA A 461 18.32 8.12 6.17
C ALA A 461 18.04 8.11 4.66
N LYS A 462 17.42 7.06 4.12
CA LYS A 462 17.17 6.92 2.68
C LYS A 462 15.81 7.46 2.27
N SER A 463 14.79 7.16 3.05
CA SER A 463 13.39 7.33 2.62
C SER A 463 12.71 8.52 3.30
N TYR A 464 13.15 8.87 4.50
CA TYR A 464 12.52 9.90 5.33
C TYR A 464 13.59 10.79 5.99
N PRO A 465 14.31 11.61 5.21
CA PRO A 465 15.25 12.56 5.78
C PRO A 465 14.52 13.70 6.48
N THR A 466 15.02 14.08 7.66
CA THR A 466 14.58 15.26 8.40
C THR A 466 15.41 16.48 8.06
N ASP A 467 14.89 17.67 8.40
CA ASP A 467 15.61 18.93 8.22
C ASP A 467 16.98 18.88 8.94
N PRO A 468 18.09 19.27 8.28
CA PRO A 468 19.40 19.27 8.90
C PRO A 468 19.49 20.05 10.21
N SER A 469 18.68 21.10 10.39
CA SER A 469 18.64 21.89 11.63
C SER A 469 18.06 21.13 12.81
N HIS A 470 17.32 20.04 12.57
CA HIS A 470 16.76 19.19 13.62
C HIS A 470 17.80 18.21 14.18
N LYS A 471 18.93 18.04 13.50
CA LYS A 471 19.96 17.07 13.85
C LYS A 471 20.90 17.66 14.89
N LEU A 472 20.78 17.19 16.12
CA LEU A 472 21.55 17.69 17.27
C LEU A 472 22.43 16.60 17.89
N VAL A 473 23.58 16.97 18.44
CA VAL A 473 24.41 16.07 19.23
C VAL A 473 23.96 16.13 20.68
N GLY A 474 23.57 14.99 21.25
CA GLY A 474 23.16 14.85 22.65
C GLY A 474 24.30 15.12 23.63
N ARG A 475 23.98 15.24 24.93
CA ARG A 475 24.98 15.52 25.98
C ARG A 475 25.93 14.34 26.21
N ASP A 476 25.55 13.16 25.73
CA ASP A 476 26.35 11.93 25.68
C ASP A 476 27.22 11.81 24.41
N GLY A 477 27.17 12.80 23.51
CA GLY A 477 27.91 12.81 22.25
C GLY A 477 27.25 12.02 21.12
N VAL A 478 26.04 11.49 21.32
CA VAL A 478 25.31 10.72 20.30
C VAL A 478 24.51 11.64 19.39
N GLN A 479 24.55 11.38 18.08
CA GLN A 479 23.76 12.14 17.10
C GLN A 479 22.28 11.75 17.22
N HIS A 480 21.42 12.76 17.38
CA HIS A 480 19.98 12.69 17.22
C HIS A 480 19.58 13.25 15.87
N TYR A 481 18.49 12.74 15.31
CA TYR A 481 18.13 13.00 13.92
C TYR A 481 16.80 13.71 13.75
N ALA A 482 15.99 13.86 14.81
CA ALA A 482 14.64 14.36 14.72
C ALA A 482 14.23 15.18 15.95
N TRP A 483 13.16 15.95 15.81
CA TRP A 483 12.51 16.67 16.91
C TRP A 483 11.10 16.15 17.22
N THR A 484 10.69 16.35 18.48
CA THR A 484 9.28 16.49 18.86
C THR A 484 9.04 17.93 19.33
N ALA A 485 8.13 18.61 18.65
CA ALA A 485 7.70 19.97 18.94
C ALA A 485 6.50 19.98 19.90
N GLY A 486 6.61 20.71 21.01
CA GLY A 486 5.56 20.84 22.03
C GLY A 486 4.94 22.24 22.03
N TYR A 487 3.61 22.30 21.99
CA TYR A 487 2.82 23.54 22.01
C TYR A 487 1.97 23.60 23.26
N ARG A 488 2.20 24.58 24.14
CA ARG A 488 1.31 24.81 25.27
C ARG A 488 0.00 25.38 24.73
N LEU A 489 -1.08 24.60 24.85
CA LEU A 489 -2.40 25.05 24.42
C LEU A 489 -2.91 26.16 25.33
N ASP A 490 -3.70 27.06 24.76
CA ASP A 490 -4.43 28.07 25.51
C ASP A 490 -5.46 27.38 26.42
N PRO A 491 -5.44 27.60 27.75
CA PRO A 491 -6.35 26.91 28.66
C PRO A 491 -7.81 27.36 28.50
N VAL A 492 -8.08 28.48 27.82
CA VAL A 492 -9.42 28.99 27.56
C VAL A 492 -9.93 28.49 26.21
N THR A 493 -9.14 28.54 25.15
CA THR A 493 -9.61 28.16 23.80
C THR A 493 -9.29 26.73 23.38
N ASP A 494 -8.40 26.03 24.11
CA ASP A 494 -7.90 24.70 23.76
C ASP A 494 -7.26 24.63 22.36
N THR A 495 -6.59 25.71 21.94
CA THR A 495 -5.90 25.82 20.65
C THR A 495 -4.45 26.30 20.84
N ILE A 496 -3.64 26.25 19.77
CA ILE A 496 -2.32 26.89 19.78
C ILE A 496 -2.51 28.40 20.01
N ARG A 497 -1.71 28.95 20.92
CA ARG A 497 -1.82 30.36 21.35
C ARG A 497 -1.48 31.31 20.21
N SER A 498 -2.13 32.48 20.18
CA SER A 498 -1.98 33.45 19.09
C SER A 498 -0.60 34.09 19.00
N ASP A 499 0.18 34.09 20.09
CA ASP A 499 1.60 34.51 20.10
C ASP A 499 2.53 33.47 19.46
N LYS A 500 2.06 32.23 19.30
CA LYS A 500 2.80 31.12 18.70
C LYS A 500 2.39 30.81 17.28
N TRP A 501 1.17 31.19 16.90
CA TRP A 501 0.69 31.02 15.54
C TRP A 501 -0.37 32.06 15.21
N ASN A 502 -0.24 32.70 14.04
CA ASN A 502 -1.12 33.77 13.59
C ASN A 502 -2.35 33.27 12.81
N GLY A 503 -2.56 31.95 12.73
CA GLY A 503 -3.64 31.34 11.94
C GLY A 503 -3.37 31.19 10.44
N SER A 504 -2.17 31.55 9.97
CA SER A 504 -1.81 31.45 8.55
C SER A 504 -1.47 30.01 8.15
N ALA A 505 -2.09 29.52 7.08
CA ALA A 505 -1.74 28.23 6.47
C ALA A 505 -0.34 28.21 5.85
N GLY A 506 0.26 29.38 5.55
CA GLY A 506 1.59 29.49 4.97
C GLY A 506 2.72 29.64 6.00
N THR A 507 2.42 29.59 7.30
CA THR A 507 3.40 29.81 8.35
C THR A 507 3.23 28.78 9.45
N ALA A 508 4.28 27.98 9.70
CA ALA A 508 4.29 27.01 10.77
C ALA A 508 4.15 27.68 12.14
N ALA A 509 3.43 27.02 13.04
CA ALA A 509 3.39 27.39 14.44
C ALA A 509 4.80 27.27 15.07
N VAL A 510 5.12 28.18 15.98
CA VAL A 510 6.37 28.14 16.74
C VAL A 510 6.13 27.40 18.05
N PRO A 511 6.85 26.29 18.33
CA PRO A 511 6.65 25.53 19.56
C PRO A 511 7.15 26.27 20.80
N ASP A 512 6.67 25.84 21.96
CA ASP A 512 7.18 26.22 23.27
C ASP A 512 8.37 25.37 23.71
N TYR A 513 8.39 24.11 23.26
CA TYR A 513 9.36 23.11 23.68
C TYR A 513 9.84 22.30 22.47
N LEU A 514 11.12 21.91 22.49
CA LEU A 514 11.66 20.91 21.59
C LEU A 514 12.24 19.75 22.42
N LEU A 515 11.88 18.52 22.07
CA LEU A 515 12.58 17.32 22.51
C LEU A 515 13.41 16.80 21.33
N SER A 516 14.72 16.73 21.52
CA SER A 516 15.62 16.07 20.58
C SER A 516 15.55 14.57 20.77
N ILE A 517 15.22 13.84 19.69
CA ILE A 517 14.95 12.41 19.71
C ILE A 517 15.83 11.64 18.72
N THR A 518 15.99 10.34 19.00
CA THR A 518 16.67 9.41 18.10
C THR A 518 15.84 9.16 16.83
N GLU A 519 16.34 8.29 15.96
CA GLU A 519 15.71 7.92 14.69
C GLU A 519 14.51 6.98 14.85
N LYS A 520 13.69 6.88 13.80
CA LYS A 520 12.61 5.88 13.64
C LYS A 520 11.58 5.86 14.77
N ILE A 521 11.31 7.00 15.38
CA ILE A 521 10.28 7.13 16.42
C ILE A 521 8.90 7.21 15.77
N GLN A 522 7.99 6.34 16.22
CA GLN A 522 6.59 6.26 15.79
C GLN A 522 5.60 6.76 16.86
N GLY A 523 6.07 7.00 18.08
CA GLY A 523 5.19 7.42 19.16
C GLY A 523 5.94 7.90 20.39
N ILE A 524 5.26 8.75 21.16
CA ILE A 524 5.75 9.27 22.44
C ILE A 524 4.62 9.26 23.46
N ALA A 525 4.93 8.89 24.69
CA ALA A 525 4.03 8.98 25.83
C ALA A 525 4.71 9.68 27.00
N PHE A 526 3.97 10.54 27.68
CA PHE A 526 4.38 11.17 28.93
C PHE A 526 3.68 10.47 30.09
N MET A 527 4.47 10.11 31.09
CA MET A 527 4.03 9.56 32.36
C MET A 527 4.59 10.44 33.48
N GLN A 528 4.05 10.33 34.70
CA GLN A 528 4.32 11.26 35.81
C GLN A 528 5.77 11.80 35.86
N ASN A 529 6.77 10.91 35.87
CA ASN A 529 8.19 11.28 35.90
C ASN A 529 9.00 10.69 34.74
N SER A 530 8.34 10.34 33.64
CA SER A 530 8.99 9.64 32.53
C SER A 530 8.46 10.02 31.16
N VAL A 531 9.33 9.89 30.18
CA VAL A 531 8.95 9.92 28.76
C VAL A 531 9.30 8.57 28.16
N VAL A 532 8.38 8.00 27.38
CA VAL A 532 8.58 6.76 26.64
C VAL A 532 8.53 7.06 25.16
N LEU A 533 9.46 6.50 24.38
CA LEU A 533 9.43 6.53 22.92
C LEU A 533 9.17 5.14 22.37
N SER A 534 8.31 5.06 21.36
CA SER A 534 8.11 3.88 20.51
C SER A 534 9.00 4.01 19.29
N GLN A 535 10.01 3.14 19.15
CA GLN A 535 10.88 3.10 17.98
C GLN A 535 10.61 1.85 17.15
N SER A 536 10.36 2.05 15.86
CA SER A 536 10.12 0.95 14.92
C SER A 536 10.46 1.37 13.49
N TYR A 537 10.98 0.44 12.71
CA TYR A 537 11.06 0.59 11.25
C TYR A 537 11.24 -0.76 10.57
N GLY A 538 10.38 -1.05 9.61
CA GLY A 538 10.49 -2.21 8.74
C GLY A 538 9.95 -3.50 9.34
N ARG A 539 9.36 -4.30 8.47
CA ARG A 539 8.54 -5.46 8.84
C ARG A 539 9.26 -6.62 9.52
N GLY A 540 10.58 -6.71 9.32
CA GLY A 540 11.43 -7.79 9.85
C GLY A 540 12.29 -7.39 11.05
N ASN A 541 12.19 -6.15 11.52
CA ASN A 541 13.03 -5.64 12.61
C ASN A 541 12.25 -5.61 13.92
N ASP A 542 12.94 -5.92 15.01
CA ASP A 542 12.36 -5.72 16.34
C ASP A 542 12.14 -4.23 16.61
N SER A 543 11.08 -3.94 17.34
CA SER A 543 10.83 -2.60 17.86
C SER A 543 11.51 -2.42 19.22
N THR A 544 11.70 -1.17 19.63
CA THR A 544 12.24 -0.83 20.95
C THR A 544 11.39 0.25 21.60
N LEU A 545 10.99 0.01 22.85
CA LEU A 545 10.44 1.05 23.71
C LEU A 545 11.57 1.64 24.56
N TYR A 546 11.88 2.92 24.36
CA TYR A 546 12.87 3.64 25.15
C TYR A 546 12.22 4.36 26.31
N ARG A 547 12.91 4.43 27.45
CA ARG A 547 12.42 5.08 28.66
C ARG A 547 13.43 6.05 29.25
N TYR A 548 12.94 7.25 29.53
CA TYR A 548 13.70 8.37 30.06
C TYR A 548 13.08 8.89 31.36
N ASN A 549 13.88 9.52 32.21
CA ASN A 549 13.39 10.53 33.15
C ASN A 549 12.81 11.70 32.35
N ASN A 550 11.76 12.35 32.86
CA ASN A 550 11.19 13.51 32.17
C ASN A 550 12.18 14.71 32.25
N PRO A 551 12.83 15.11 31.15
CA PRO A 551 13.87 16.13 31.19
C PRO A 551 13.29 17.54 31.38
N LEU A 552 11.98 17.74 31.19
CA LEU A 552 11.33 19.05 31.33
C LEU A 552 11.31 19.55 32.78
N GLN A 553 11.71 18.71 33.74
CA GLN A 553 11.91 19.09 35.14
C GLN A 553 13.27 19.79 35.37
N GLU A 554 14.15 19.80 34.36
CA GLU A 554 15.46 20.45 34.38
C GLU A 554 15.44 21.73 33.52
N PRO A 555 16.40 22.67 33.72
CA PRO A 555 16.63 23.75 32.76
C PRO A 555 16.88 23.19 31.35
N ALA A 556 16.47 23.95 30.32
CA ALA A 556 16.72 23.56 28.94
C ALA A 556 18.22 23.29 28.70
N HIS A 557 18.51 22.18 28.01
CA HIS A 557 19.89 21.75 27.77
C HIS A 557 20.54 22.51 26.61
N ALA A 558 19.73 23.01 25.67
CA ALA A 558 20.16 23.74 24.50
C ALA A 558 19.04 24.66 23.98
N THR A 559 19.29 25.32 22.85
CA THR A 559 18.31 26.10 22.10
C THR A 559 18.31 25.70 20.64
N GLY A 560 17.13 25.52 20.05
CA GLY A 560 16.90 25.35 18.62
C GLY A 560 16.30 26.61 18.01
N THR A 561 16.22 26.68 16.68
CA THR A 561 15.61 27.80 15.96
C THR A 561 14.48 27.30 15.09
N VAL A 562 13.27 27.83 15.28
CA VAL A 562 12.09 27.53 14.46
C VAL A 562 11.51 28.85 13.95
N GLY A 563 11.39 28.98 12.62
CA GLY A 563 10.84 30.21 12.01
C GLY A 563 11.58 31.49 12.43
N GLY A 564 12.89 31.40 12.67
CA GLY A 564 13.71 32.51 13.18
C GLY A 564 13.58 32.81 14.69
N THR A 565 12.77 32.03 15.41
CA THR A 565 12.58 32.18 16.87
C THR A 565 13.41 31.13 17.62
N SER A 566 14.07 31.55 18.71
CA SER A 566 14.79 30.62 19.59
C SER A 566 13.81 29.85 20.49
N VAL A 567 13.92 28.53 20.51
CA VAL A 567 13.06 27.62 21.29
C VAL A 567 13.94 26.75 22.18
N PRO A 568 13.61 26.56 23.47
CA PRO A 568 14.39 25.72 24.36
C PRO A 568 14.31 24.23 23.96
N VAL A 569 15.44 23.54 24.06
CA VAL A 569 15.61 22.13 23.68
C VAL A 569 16.01 21.30 24.92
N TRP A 570 15.35 20.16 25.07
CA TRP A 570 15.78 19.09 25.97
C TRP A 570 16.11 17.83 25.17
N PHE A 571 17.01 17.01 25.70
CA PHE A 571 17.49 15.80 25.04
C PHE A 571 16.90 14.56 25.71
N LEU A 572 16.31 13.66 24.91
CA LEU A 572 16.03 12.29 25.31
C LEU A 572 17.24 11.42 24.98
N ASP A 573 18.36 11.70 25.65
CA ASP A 573 19.69 11.10 25.45
C ASP A 573 20.05 10.11 26.56
N GLY A 574 21.27 9.55 26.51
CA GLY A 574 21.78 8.63 27.52
C GLY A 574 21.87 9.21 28.95
N GLN A 575 21.91 10.54 29.11
CA GLN A 575 21.87 11.17 30.43
C GLN A 575 20.44 11.25 30.98
N SER A 576 19.44 11.45 30.11
CA SER A 576 18.03 11.38 30.50
C SER A 576 17.51 9.95 30.63
N ALA A 577 18.19 8.96 30.05
CA ALA A 577 17.77 7.56 30.07
C ALA A 577 17.64 7.04 31.50
N LYS A 578 16.67 6.16 31.76
CA LYS A 578 16.57 5.50 33.07
C LYS A 578 17.83 4.66 33.34
N ALA A 579 18.33 4.70 34.57
CA ALA A 579 19.53 3.96 34.97
C ALA A 579 19.34 2.44 34.83
N THR A 580 18.13 1.94 35.06
CA THR A 580 17.67 0.57 34.79
C THR A 580 16.47 0.62 33.84
N ASN A 581 16.29 -0.42 33.03
CA ASN A 581 15.12 -0.60 32.14
C ASN A 581 14.87 0.56 31.17
N SER A 582 15.93 1.24 30.72
CA SER A 582 15.82 2.30 29.70
C SER A 582 15.38 1.81 28.33
N LYS A 583 15.34 0.49 28.10
CA LYS A 583 14.94 -0.13 26.84
C LYS A 583 14.16 -1.41 27.10
N LEU A 584 13.14 -1.65 26.29
CA LEU A 584 12.42 -2.92 26.21
C LEU A 584 12.27 -3.30 24.74
N THR A 585 12.79 -4.47 24.36
CA THR A 585 12.58 -5.03 23.02
C THR A 585 11.13 -5.48 22.88
N ALA A 586 10.49 -5.09 21.79
CA ALA A 586 9.14 -5.47 21.44
C ALA A 586 9.07 -6.16 20.07
N VAL A 587 7.92 -6.79 19.79
CA VAL A 587 7.63 -7.33 18.47
C VAL A 587 7.64 -6.21 17.42
N PRO A 588 7.97 -6.51 16.15
CA PRO A 588 8.01 -5.53 15.06
C PRO A 588 6.79 -4.60 14.99
N MET A 589 7.03 -3.41 14.45
CA MET A 589 5.98 -2.47 14.04
C MET A 589 5.16 -1.92 15.21
N THR A 590 5.82 -1.54 16.33
CA THR A 590 5.21 -0.68 17.35
C THR A 590 4.93 0.71 16.76
N GLU A 591 3.75 1.23 17.06
CA GLU A 591 3.27 2.52 16.57
C GLU A 591 2.95 3.45 17.77
N GLY A 592 1.81 4.15 17.74
CA GLY A 592 1.34 5.00 18.83
C GLY A 592 1.25 4.29 20.18
N ILE A 593 1.62 5.01 21.24
CA ILE A 593 1.60 4.54 22.62
C ILE A 593 0.84 5.51 23.51
N VAL A 594 0.05 5.01 24.46
CA VAL A 594 -0.71 5.86 25.38
C VAL A 594 -0.79 5.26 26.79
N PRO A 595 -0.57 6.04 27.86
CA PRO A 595 -0.76 5.58 29.22
C PRO A 595 -2.26 5.55 29.56
N VAL A 596 -2.70 4.46 30.21
CA VAL A 596 -4.06 4.29 30.74
C VAL A 596 -3.97 3.59 32.09
N GLY A 597 -4.24 4.33 33.17
CA GLY A 597 -4.04 3.83 34.52
C GLY A 597 -2.58 3.44 34.75
N ASP A 598 -2.35 2.21 35.20
CA ASP A 598 -1.02 1.64 35.46
C ASP A 598 -0.36 0.98 34.24
N ASP A 599 -1.02 1.01 33.08
CA ASP A 599 -0.55 0.33 31.87
C ASP A 599 -0.16 1.32 30.77
N LEU A 600 0.89 0.98 30.02
CA LEU A 600 1.20 1.57 28.73
C LEU A 600 0.58 0.70 27.63
N PHE A 601 -0.37 1.27 26.90
CA PHE A 601 -0.97 0.62 25.74
C PHE A 601 -0.07 0.85 24.53
N VAL A 602 0.28 -0.23 23.83
CA VAL A 602 1.18 -0.21 22.67
C VAL A 602 0.44 -0.76 21.45
N LEU A 603 0.29 0.10 20.44
CA LEU A 603 -0.33 -0.24 19.16
C LEU A 603 0.70 -0.88 18.21
N PHE A 604 0.22 -1.77 17.33
CA PHE A 604 1.05 -2.41 16.32
C PHE A 604 0.37 -2.36 14.95
N GLU A 605 1.14 -2.09 13.89
CA GLU A 605 0.64 -2.19 12.49
C GLU A 605 0.88 -3.56 11.84
N SER A 606 1.64 -4.46 12.47
CA SER A 606 2.03 -5.76 11.90
C SER A 606 0.84 -6.68 11.57
N GLY A 607 -0.31 -6.49 12.21
CA GLY A 607 -1.55 -7.20 11.92
C GLY A 607 -2.27 -6.76 10.62
N ALA A 608 -1.90 -5.61 10.05
CA ALA A 608 -2.56 -5.04 8.88
C ALA A 608 -2.26 -5.88 7.62
N ASN A 609 -3.21 -5.94 6.68
CA ASN A 609 -3.07 -6.74 5.45
C ASN A 609 -1.81 -6.38 4.64
N LYS A 610 -1.40 -5.11 4.70
CA LYS A 610 -0.17 -4.60 4.08
C LYS A 610 1.10 -5.33 4.54
N TYR A 611 1.19 -5.72 5.81
CA TYR A 611 2.42 -6.22 6.42
C TYR A 611 2.34 -7.67 6.90
N ARG A 612 1.15 -8.11 7.27
CA ARG A 612 0.84 -9.41 7.89
C ARG A 612 1.62 -10.61 7.34
N TYR A 613 1.71 -10.75 6.03
CA TYR A 613 2.31 -11.96 5.45
C TYR A 613 3.84 -11.89 5.35
N THR A 614 4.43 -10.73 5.62
CA THR A 614 5.86 -10.47 5.39
C THR A 614 6.56 -9.92 6.62
N THR A 615 5.82 -9.74 7.72
CA THR A 615 6.39 -9.45 9.02
C THR A 615 6.95 -10.71 9.69
N THR A 616 7.96 -10.54 10.53
CA THR A 616 8.50 -11.61 11.38
C THR A 616 7.60 -11.94 12.57
N TYR A 617 6.65 -11.06 12.93
CA TYR A 617 5.69 -11.32 13.99
C TYR A 617 4.37 -10.59 13.71
N ILE A 618 3.26 -11.33 13.59
CA ILE A 618 1.94 -10.75 13.38
C ILE A 618 1.33 -10.43 14.75
N MET A 619 1.01 -9.15 14.98
CA MET A 619 0.31 -8.70 16.18
C MET A 619 -1.02 -8.06 15.79
N ASP A 620 -2.13 -8.76 16.07
CA ASP A 620 -3.50 -8.25 15.84
C ASP A 620 -4.04 -7.45 17.05
N ARG A 621 -3.28 -7.40 18.15
CA ARG A 621 -3.71 -6.82 19.44
C ARG A 621 -2.84 -5.64 19.87
N ILE A 622 -3.48 -4.70 20.55
CA ILE A 622 -2.79 -3.74 21.41
C ILE A 622 -2.25 -4.52 22.62
N LEU A 623 -1.01 -4.24 23.04
CA LEU A 623 -0.46 -4.80 24.28
C LEU A 623 -0.61 -3.81 25.43
N LYS A 624 -0.94 -4.31 26.61
CA LYS A 624 -0.95 -3.54 27.87
C LYS A 624 0.30 -3.89 28.65
N ILE A 625 1.29 -3.01 28.66
CA ILE A 625 2.53 -3.19 29.42
C ILE A 625 2.33 -2.58 30.81
N ASN A 626 2.43 -3.39 31.86
CA ASN A 626 2.31 -2.90 33.22
C ASN A 626 3.53 -2.06 33.59
N TRP A 627 3.29 -0.77 33.80
CA TRP A 627 4.36 0.17 34.05
C TRP A 627 5.08 -0.10 35.37
N ASN A 628 4.33 -0.42 36.42
CA ASN A 628 4.89 -0.70 37.75
C ASN A 628 5.82 -1.92 37.74
N GLN A 629 5.53 -2.93 36.91
CA GLN A 629 6.41 -4.07 36.72
C GLN A 629 7.64 -3.71 35.88
N TRP A 630 7.49 -2.88 34.85
CA TRP A 630 8.64 -2.38 34.08
C TRP A 630 9.58 -1.52 34.94
N ASP A 631 9.06 -0.79 35.93
CA ASP A 631 9.85 -0.05 36.92
C ASP A 631 10.72 -0.95 37.80
N GLN A 632 10.32 -2.22 37.98
CA GLN A 632 10.97 -3.17 38.89
C GLN A 632 11.97 -4.11 38.21
N MET A 633 12.07 -4.10 36.87
CA MET A 633 13.03 -4.93 36.13
C MET A 633 14.49 -4.55 36.41
#